data_AF-A0A7S3N0C8-F1
#
_entry.id   AF-A0A7S3N0C8-F1
#
_cell.length_a   1.000
_cell.length_b   1.000
_cell.length_c   1.000
_cell.angle_alpha   90.00
_cell.angle_beta   90.00
_cell.angle_gamma   90.00
#
_symmetry.space_group_name_H-M   'P 1'
#
loop_
_entity.id
_entity.type
_entity.pdbx_description
1 polymer ?
#
loop_
_entity_poly.entity_id
_entity_poly.type
_entity_poly.pdbx_seq_one_letter_code
_entity_poly.pdbx_strand_id
1 'polypeptide(L)'
;MRQKFKFEKAPTEFTYKDYGIFPNHVLLNMSKNLDDLEKGCREEGSKISEEVHSKEDKKQALLQQAVAQHQELQQRYQAQKGQTMDDIIGSVKVLEEKQSKLVDPARDPSLYFRVVKTKTEVYDIITRSFSRKKGWSELPHGLDLRNSWNLMWSWSKITIDLGKLLVFQKVNHFTGNKNVSRKDFLKRNIERAQKMSAKANTIFNIMPMTFILPKEYVGFLENFSEFEETEGKLNYWIMKPAAKSRGRGIQ
;
A
#
# COMPACT_ATOMS: atom_id res chain seq x y z
N MET A 1 34.63 -43.36 1.74
CA MET A 1 34.69 -41.87 1.70
C MET A 1 33.46 -41.32 2.41
N ARG A 2 33.61 -40.74 3.61
CA ARG A 2 32.49 -40.10 4.33
C ARG A 2 32.25 -38.72 3.72
N GLN A 3 31.10 -38.49 3.09
CA GLN A 3 30.67 -37.15 2.70
C GLN A 3 30.48 -36.33 3.99
N LYS A 4 31.35 -35.33 4.21
CA LYS A 4 31.14 -34.33 5.24
C LYS A 4 30.00 -33.42 4.78
N PHE A 5 28.84 -33.53 5.40
CA PHE A 5 27.76 -32.57 5.23
C PHE A 5 28.25 -31.20 5.70
N LYS A 6 28.39 -30.26 4.77
CA LYS A 6 28.57 -28.84 5.10
C LYS A 6 27.18 -28.28 5.42
N PHE A 7 26.94 -27.98 6.69
CA PHE A 7 25.77 -27.21 7.07
C PHE A 7 25.95 -25.76 6.62
N GLU A 8 24.92 -25.17 6.03
CA GLU A 8 24.86 -23.73 5.80
C GLU A 8 24.89 -23.01 7.16
N LYS A 9 25.49 -21.81 7.20
CA LYS A 9 25.52 -20.99 8.42
C LYS A 9 24.08 -20.74 8.90
N ALA A 10 23.86 -20.88 10.20
CA ALA A 10 22.56 -20.53 10.78
C ALA A 10 22.28 -19.03 10.55
N PRO A 11 21.01 -18.59 10.37
CA PRO A 11 20.65 -17.18 10.27
C PRO A 11 21.37 -16.30 11.33
N THR A 12 21.46 -16.79 12.55
CA THR A 12 22.10 -16.08 13.67
C THR A 12 23.61 -15.89 13.57
N GLU A 13 24.30 -16.57 12.65
CA GLU A 13 25.75 -16.48 12.42
C GLU A 13 26.13 -15.55 11.26
N PHE A 14 25.13 -14.96 10.60
CA PHE A 14 25.34 -13.95 9.57
C PHE A 14 25.50 -12.57 10.21
N THR A 15 26.58 -11.89 9.86
CA THR A 15 26.78 -10.47 10.18
C THR A 15 25.83 -9.61 9.34
N TYR A 16 25.57 -8.36 9.76
CA TYR A 16 24.65 -7.44 9.07
C TYR A 16 24.96 -7.23 7.57
N LYS A 17 26.21 -7.49 7.16
CA LYS A 17 26.70 -7.42 5.78
C LYS A 17 26.38 -8.66 4.94
N ASP A 18 26.13 -9.81 5.56
CA ASP A 18 25.92 -11.08 4.86
C ASP A 18 24.46 -11.30 4.42
N TYR A 19 23.53 -10.54 4.99
CA TYR A 19 22.11 -10.54 4.63
C TYR A 19 21.80 -9.70 3.39
N GLY A 20 22.64 -9.81 2.35
CA GLY A 20 22.58 -9.02 1.11
C GLY A 20 21.33 -9.19 0.23
N ILE A 21 20.16 -9.54 0.80
CA ILE A 21 18.87 -9.61 0.13
C ILE A 21 17.80 -9.07 1.09
N PHE A 22 17.60 -7.75 1.06
CA PHE A 22 16.38 -7.17 1.61
C PHE A 22 15.29 -7.17 0.53
N PRO A 23 14.04 -7.52 0.86
CA PRO A 23 12.90 -7.29 -0.03
C PRO A 23 12.83 -5.81 -0.42
N ASN A 24 12.84 -5.51 -1.72
CA ASN A 24 12.93 -4.16 -2.30
C ASN A 24 11.93 -3.12 -1.73
N HIS A 25 10.85 -3.54 -1.08
CA HIS A 25 9.85 -2.63 -0.51
C HIS A 25 10.24 -2.03 0.85
N VAL A 26 11.20 -2.61 1.57
CA VAL A 26 11.73 -2.04 2.84
C VAL A 26 12.90 -1.08 2.56
N LEU A 27 13.66 -1.32 1.50
CA LEU A 27 14.77 -0.45 1.08
C LEU A 27 14.34 0.84 0.39
N LEU A 28 13.15 0.91 -0.23
CA LEU A 28 12.69 2.13 -0.91
C LEU A 28 12.45 3.31 0.04
N ASN A 29 12.27 3.08 1.33
CA ASN A 29 12.17 4.13 2.35
C ASN A 29 13.47 4.33 3.16
N MET A 30 14.50 3.52 2.92
CA MET A 30 15.76 3.52 3.67
C MET A 30 17.00 3.74 2.77
N SER A 31 16.82 3.87 1.45
CA SER A 31 17.87 4.17 0.47
C SER A 31 18.07 5.68 0.29
N LYS A 32 18.35 6.36 1.38
CA LYS A 32 19.33 7.45 1.32
C LYS A 32 20.46 6.99 2.21
N ASN A 33 21.54 6.57 1.57
CA ASN A 33 22.64 5.85 2.20
C ASN A 33 23.08 6.56 3.47
N LEU A 34 23.32 5.78 4.53
CA LEU A 34 24.00 6.27 5.72
C LEU A 34 25.37 6.88 5.36
N ASP A 35 26.01 6.36 4.31
CA ASP A 35 27.26 6.84 3.73
C ASP A 35 27.11 8.14 2.90
N ASP A 36 25.93 8.39 2.30
CA ASP A 36 25.63 9.66 1.62
C ASP A 36 25.24 10.77 2.62
N LEU A 37 24.65 10.39 3.75
CA LEU A 37 24.39 11.28 4.89
C LEU A 37 25.69 11.66 5.62
N GLU A 38 26.65 10.74 5.73
CA GLU A 38 27.95 11.02 6.34
C GLU A 38 28.84 11.91 5.43
N LYS A 39 28.71 11.77 4.10
CA LYS A 39 29.27 12.72 3.13
C LYS A 39 28.58 14.09 3.16
N GLY A 40 27.26 14.13 3.22
CA GLY A 40 26.50 15.39 3.33
C GLY A 40 26.79 16.16 4.62
N CYS A 41 26.96 15.47 5.75
CA CYS A 41 27.34 16.10 7.03
C CYS A 41 28.77 16.67 7.05
N ARG A 42 29.66 16.22 6.16
CA ARG A 42 31.00 16.83 6.00
C ARG A 42 31.00 18.02 5.03
N GLU A 43 30.04 18.10 4.12
CA GLU A 43 29.98 19.12 3.06
C GLU A 43 29.04 20.30 3.41
N GLU A 44 28.02 20.12 4.23
CA GLU A 44 27.16 21.21 4.73
C GLU A 44 27.54 21.67 6.15
N GLY A 45 28.82 22.02 6.30
CA GLY A 45 29.31 22.75 7.47
C GLY A 45 28.89 24.23 7.48
N SER A 46 27.60 24.53 7.33
CA SER A 46 27.06 25.85 7.66
C SER A 46 25.52 25.85 7.65
N LYS A 47 24.95 26.00 8.86
CA LYS A 47 23.54 26.27 9.20
C LYS A 47 22.70 25.05 9.63
N ILE A 48 21.96 25.29 10.72
CA ILE A 48 20.81 24.53 11.27
C ILE A 48 21.18 23.50 12.35
N SER A 49 21.27 23.99 13.59
CA SER A 49 21.50 23.22 14.82
C SER A 49 20.26 22.51 15.39
N GLU A 50 19.05 22.73 14.84
CA GLU A 50 17.80 22.17 15.41
C GLU A 50 17.28 20.91 14.70
N GLU A 51 17.60 20.67 13.43
CA GLU A 51 17.14 19.46 12.70
C GLU A 51 17.95 18.19 12.97
N VAL A 52 19.16 18.32 13.51
CA VAL A 52 20.11 17.21 13.71
C VAL A 52 19.64 16.27 14.82
N HIS A 53 19.16 16.82 15.94
CA HIS A 53 18.62 16.02 17.05
C HIS A 53 17.45 15.13 16.62
N SER A 54 16.48 15.67 15.86
CA SER A 54 15.31 14.87 15.42
C SER A 54 15.68 13.70 14.48
N LYS A 55 16.77 13.83 13.71
CA LYS A 55 17.23 12.78 12.79
C LYS A 55 18.04 11.72 13.54
N GLU A 56 18.86 12.11 14.52
CA GLU A 56 19.61 11.19 15.39
C GLU A 56 18.67 10.38 16.30
N ASP A 57 17.65 11.01 16.86
CA ASP A 57 16.65 10.33 17.70
C ASP A 57 15.88 9.25 16.92
N LYS A 58 15.50 9.55 15.66
CA LYS A 58 14.86 8.58 14.77
C LYS A 58 15.77 7.41 14.43
N LYS A 59 17.06 7.68 14.22
CA LYS A 59 18.08 6.65 13.96
C LYS A 59 18.27 5.76 15.18
N GLN A 60 18.35 6.33 16.39
CA GLN A 60 18.43 5.58 17.63
C GLN A 60 17.19 4.73 17.89
N ALA A 61 15.99 5.26 17.63
CA ALA A 61 14.73 4.51 17.77
C ALA A 61 14.65 3.32 16.81
N LEU A 62 15.03 3.49 15.54
CA LEU A 62 15.11 2.40 14.56
C LEU A 62 16.15 1.35 14.95
N LEU A 63 17.31 1.78 15.46
CA LEU A 63 18.35 0.87 15.94
C LEU A 63 17.88 0.05 17.15
N GLN A 64 17.22 0.70 18.12
CA GLN A 64 16.63 0.03 19.28
C GLN A 64 15.55 -0.98 18.88
N GLN A 65 14.70 -0.63 17.90
CA GLN A 65 13.70 -1.54 17.36
C GLN A 65 14.34 -2.75 16.67
N ALA A 66 15.40 -2.55 15.89
CA ALA A 66 16.13 -3.63 15.24
C ALA A 66 16.84 -4.55 16.26
N VAL A 67 17.45 -3.98 17.31
CA VAL A 67 18.08 -4.74 18.39
C VAL A 67 17.04 -5.56 19.16
N ALA A 68 15.89 -4.99 19.47
CA ALA A 68 14.79 -5.69 20.14
C ALA A 68 14.29 -6.88 19.29
N GLN A 69 14.10 -6.68 17.98
CA GLN A 69 13.71 -7.76 17.07
C GLN A 69 14.78 -8.86 16.99
N HIS A 70 16.06 -8.50 16.99
CA HIS A 70 17.15 -9.47 16.97
C HIS A 70 17.22 -10.28 18.27
N GLN A 71 17.03 -9.65 19.44
CA GLN A 71 16.96 -10.34 20.73
C GLN A 71 15.77 -11.31 20.80
N GLU A 72 14.60 -10.90 20.29
CA GLU A 72 13.43 -11.78 20.23
C GLU A 72 13.68 -13.01 19.34
N LEU A 73 14.31 -12.81 18.17
CA LEU A 73 14.70 -13.91 17.28
C LEU A 73 15.72 -14.85 17.92
N GLN A 74 16.69 -14.31 18.67
CA GLN A 74 17.66 -15.13 19.41
C GLN A 74 16.98 -16.00 20.48
N GLN A 75 16.03 -15.44 21.23
CA GLN A 75 15.27 -16.21 22.22
C GLN A 75 14.44 -17.32 21.56
N ARG A 76 13.77 -17.03 20.44
CA ARG A 76 13.02 -18.03 19.67
C ARG A 76 13.93 -19.13 19.13
N TYR A 77 15.09 -18.77 18.59
CA TYR A 77 16.06 -19.73 18.10
C TYR A 77 16.60 -20.61 19.22
N GLN A 78 16.95 -20.04 20.38
CA GLN A 78 17.38 -20.81 21.54
C GLN A 78 16.28 -21.74 22.07
N ALA A 79 15.02 -21.31 22.06
CA ALA A 79 13.88 -22.14 22.43
C ALA A 79 13.64 -23.32 21.47
N GLN A 80 13.98 -23.15 20.18
CA GLN A 80 13.87 -24.19 19.14
C GLN A 80 15.12 -25.06 19.06
N LYS A 81 16.28 -24.56 19.51
CA LYS A 81 17.57 -25.26 19.48
C LYS A 81 17.55 -26.42 20.48
N GLY A 82 17.32 -27.63 19.97
CA GLY A 82 17.24 -28.86 20.76
C GLY A 82 15.87 -29.53 20.73
N GLN A 83 14.87 -28.93 20.08
CA GLN A 83 13.60 -29.59 19.82
C GLN A 83 13.76 -30.62 18.71
N THR A 84 13.25 -31.83 18.93
CA THR A 84 13.18 -32.86 17.90
C THR A 84 12.06 -32.54 16.92
N MET A 85 12.10 -33.15 15.73
CA MET A 85 11.05 -32.96 14.70
C MET A 85 9.64 -33.29 15.26
N ASP A 86 9.56 -34.26 16.18
CA ASP A 86 8.33 -34.70 16.82
C ASP A 86 7.79 -33.68 17.84
N ASP A 87 8.67 -32.96 18.53
CA ASP A 87 8.27 -31.88 19.45
C ASP A 87 7.66 -30.68 18.70
N ILE A 88 8.22 -30.38 17.51
CA ILE A 88 7.70 -29.33 16.63
C ILE A 88 6.31 -29.73 16.10
N ILE A 89 6.14 -30.98 15.66
CA ILE A 89 4.85 -31.51 15.21
C ILE A 89 3.83 -31.50 16.36
N GLY A 90 4.24 -31.89 17.57
CA GLY A 90 3.39 -31.81 18.77
C GLY A 90 2.94 -30.38 19.07
N SER A 91 3.87 -29.42 18.97
CA SER A 91 3.57 -27.99 19.17
C SER A 91 2.58 -27.44 18.15
N VAL A 92 2.73 -27.82 16.88
CA VAL A 92 1.80 -27.45 15.79
C VAL A 92 0.42 -28.05 16.04
N LYS A 93 0.34 -29.32 16.43
CA LYS A 93 -0.95 -29.96 16.78
C LYS A 93 -1.64 -29.27 17.95
N VAL A 94 -0.91 -28.88 18.99
CA VAL A 94 -1.48 -28.11 20.11
C VAL A 94 -1.98 -26.73 19.66
N LEU A 95 -1.29 -26.07 18.72
CA LEU A 95 -1.74 -24.80 18.15
C LEU A 95 -2.97 -24.97 17.25
N GLU A 96 -3.04 -26.02 16.44
CA GLU A 96 -4.20 -26.40 15.63
C GLU A 96 -5.40 -26.73 16.52
N GLU A 97 -5.20 -27.48 17.61
CA GLU A 97 -6.23 -27.77 18.62
C GLU A 97 -6.70 -26.51 19.37
N LYS A 98 -5.82 -25.53 19.60
CA LYS A 98 -6.22 -24.24 20.17
C LYS A 98 -7.03 -23.41 19.17
N GLN A 99 -6.67 -23.42 17.89
CA GLN A 99 -7.45 -22.75 16.84
C GLN A 99 -8.82 -23.40 16.63
N SER A 100 -8.91 -24.72 16.65
CA SER A 100 -10.17 -25.43 16.50
C SER A 100 -11.15 -25.14 17.64
N LYS A 101 -10.66 -24.94 18.87
CA LYS A 101 -11.48 -24.52 20.02
C LYS A 101 -12.07 -23.10 19.89
N LEU A 102 -11.46 -22.22 19.08
CA LEU A 102 -11.98 -20.88 18.82
C LEU A 102 -13.06 -20.87 17.72
N VAL A 103 -13.15 -21.94 16.93
CA VAL A 103 -14.11 -22.10 15.84
C VAL A 103 -15.20 -23.03 16.32
N ASP A 104 -16.32 -22.46 16.76
CA ASP A 104 -17.52 -23.24 17.07
C ASP A 104 -18.04 -23.91 15.78
N PRO A 105 -17.94 -25.24 15.64
CA PRO A 105 -18.33 -25.95 14.42
C PRO A 105 -19.85 -25.98 14.21
N ALA A 106 -20.64 -25.67 15.26
CA ALA A 106 -22.10 -25.58 15.19
C ALA A 106 -22.58 -24.15 14.85
N ARG A 107 -21.67 -23.16 14.83
CA ARG A 107 -22.02 -21.78 14.51
C ARG A 107 -22.25 -21.62 13.02
N ASP A 108 -23.48 -21.28 12.63
CA ASP A 108 -23.79 -20.84 11.27
C ASP A 108 -22.88 -19.65 10.94
N PRO A 109 -22.06 -19.71 9.86
CA PRO A 109 -21.13 -18.64 9.51
C PRO A 109 -21.88 -17.41 9.01
N SER A 110 -22.47 -16.66 9.94
CA SER A 110 -23.11 -15.37 9.69
C SER A 110 -22.02 -14.33 9.41
N LEU A 111 -21.95 -13.87 8.17
CA LEU A 111 -21.09 -12.78 7.75
C LEU A 111 -21.84 -11.45 7.90
N TYR A 112 -21.12 -10.45 8.40
CA TYR A 112 -21.67 -9.13 8.64
C TYR A 112 -21.12 -8.14 7.64
N PHE A 113 -22.03 -7.40 6.99
CA PHE A 113 -21.66 -6.26 6.16
C PHE A 113 -22.11 -4.95 6.80
N ARG A 114 -21.36 -3.88 6.54
CA ARG A 114 -21.66 -2.52 6.97
C ARG A 114 -21.64 -1.61 5.77
N VAL A 115 -22.72 -0.86 5.58
CA VAL A 115 -22.81 0.14 4.51
C VAL A 115 -22.82 1.54 5.12
N VAL A 116 -21.91 2.39 4.65
CA VAL A 116 -21.89 3.79 5.04
C VAL A 116 -23.03 4.51 4.33
N LYS A 117 -23.98 5.05 5.10
CA LYS A 117 -25.19 5.75 4.60
C LYS A 117 -24.89 7.16 4.08
N THR A 118 -23.90 7.31 3.19
CA THR A 118 -23.63 8.60 2.51
C THR A 118 -24.57 8.86 1.34
N LYS A 119 -25.02 7.81 0.65
CA LYS A 119 -25.97 7.91 -0.46
C LYS A 119 -27.02 6.80 -0.32
N THR A 120 -28.29 7.20 -0.22
CA THR A 120 -29.42 6.29 0.03
C THR A 120 -29.57 5.24 -1.07
N GLU A 121 -29.50 5.64 -2.34
CA GLU A 121 -29.55 4.72 -3.49
C GLU A 121 -28.51 3.59 -3.40
N VAL A 122 -27.28 3.92 -2.97
CA VAL A 122 -26.20 2.94 -2.85
C VAL A 122 -26.47 2.00 -1.67
N TYR A 123 -26.97 2.54 -0.57
CA TYR A 123 -27.40 1.75 0.58
C TYR A 123 -28.47 0.73 0.17
N ASP A 124 -29.53 1.18 -0.50
CA ASP A 124 -30.65 0.32 -0.90
C ASP A 124 -30.21 -0.78 -1.86
N ILE A 125 -29.38 -0.46 -2.86
CA ILE A 125 -28.85 -1.44 -3.82
C ILE A 125 -28.04 -2.51 -3.09
N ILE A 126 -27.15 -2.09 -2.19
CA ILE A 126 -26.24 -3.00 -1.50
C ILE A 126 -27.02 -3.87 -0.51
N THR A 127 -27.86 -3.28 0.33
CA THR A 127 -28.70 -4.02 1.28
C THR A 127 -29.60 -5.01 0.54
N ARG A 128 -30.28 -4.59 -0.53
CA ARG A 128 -31.11 -5.48 -1.35
C ARG A 128 -30.31 -6.61 -2.02
N SER A 129 -29.08 -6.34 -2.44
CA SER A 129 -28.19 -7.35 -3.03
C SER A 129 -27.77 -8.39 -2.00
N PHE A 130 -27.43 -7.97 -0.78
CA PHE A 130 -27.05 -8.87 0.30
C PHE A 130 -28.24 -9.62 0.91
N SER A 131 -29.44 -9.03 0.94
CA SER A 131 -30.66 -9.74 1.38
C SER A 131 -30.97 -10.99 0.56
N ARG A 132 -30.52 -11.04 -0.70
CA ARG A 132 -30.70 -12.23 -1.57
C ARG A 132 -29.67 -13.33 -1.27
N LYS A 133 -28.61 -13.03 -0.53
CA LYS A 133 -27.49 -13.94 -0.28
C LYS A 133 -27.61 -14.55 1.12
N LYS A 134 -27.65 -15.88 1.20
CA LYS A 134 -27.67 -16.60 2.49
C LYS A 134 -26.38 -16.33 3.28
N GLY A 135 -26.51 -16.25 4.60
CA GLY A 135 -25.38 -16.06 5.52
C GLY A 135 -24.84 -14.63 5.58
N TRP A 136 -25.48 -13.64 4.95
CA TRP A 136 -25.11 -12.23 5.07
C TRP A 136 -26.17 -11.43 5.83
N SER A 137 -25.73 -10.67 6.82
CA SER A 137 -26.60 -9.81 7.63
C SER A 137 -25.98 -8.42 7.77
N GLU A 138 -26.84 -7.40 7.87
CA GLU A 138 -26.37 -6.04 8.16
C GLU A 138 -25.96 -5.96 9.63
N LEU A 139 -24.80 -5.35 9.89
CA LEU A 139 -24.35 -5.09 11.25
C LEU A 139 -25.31 -4.13 11.96
N PRO A 140 -25.89 -4.49 13.13
CA PRO A 140 -26.77 -3.61 13.88
C PRO A 140 -26.11 -2.28 14.25
N HIS A 141 -26.83 -1.18 14.05
CA HIS A 141 -26.39 0.16 14.47
C HIS A 141 -26.69 0.33 15.97
N GLY A 142 -25.69 0.66 16.79
CA GLY A 142 -25.88 1.01 18.21
C GLY A 142 -25.21 0.09 19.22
N LEU A 143 -24.73 -1.09 18.80
CA LEU A 143 -23.74 -1.83 19.60
C LEU A 143 -22.35 -1.28 19.27
N ASP A 144 -21.43 -1.23 20.24
CA ASP A 144 -20.02 -0.81 20.06
C ASP A 144 -19.19 -1.77 19.17
N LEU A 145 -19.86 -2.55 18.32
CA LEU A 145 -19.32 -3.46 17.32
C LEU A 145 -18.80 -2.72 16.07
N ARG A 146 -18.38 -1.46 16.18
CA ARG A 146 -17.98 -0.60 15.05
C ARG A 146 -16.90 -1.22 14.15
N ASN A 147 -16.11 -2.13 14.71
CA ASN A 147 -15.00 -2.82 14.05
C ASN A 147 -15.27 -4.32 13.77
N SER A 148 -16.44 -4.85 14.13
CA SER A 148 -16.77 -6.28 14.00
C SER A 148 -17.57 -6.55 12.71
N TRP A 149 -16.98 -6.24 11.57
CA TRP A 149 -17.58 -6.44 10.24
C TRP A 149 -16.65 -7.25 9.33
N ASN A 150 -17.22 -7.97 8.35
CA ASN A 150 -16.46 -8.68 7.32
C ASN A 150 -16.30 -7.82 6.07
N LEU A 151 -17.35 -7.09 5.66
CA LEU A 151 -17.32 -6.21 4.51
C LEU A 151 -17.79 -4.81 4.87
N MET A 152 -17.00 -3.79 4.56
CA MET A 152 -17.44 -2.39 4.59
C MET A 152 -17.62 -1.86 3.17
N TRP A 153 -18.80 -1.33 2.90
CA TRP A 153 -19.11 -0.64 1.65
C TRP A 153 -19.29 0.86 1.88
N SER A 154 -18.53 1.67 1.14
CA SER A 154 -18.66 3.12 1.14
C SER A 154 -18.69 3.66 -0.29
N TRP A 155 -19.57 4.64 -0.52
CA TRP A 155 -19.58 5.42 -1.77
C TRP A 155 -18.41 6.41 -1.82
N SER A 156 -18.06 7.00 -0.67
CA SER A 156 -17.04 8.04 -0.56
C SER A 156 -15.72 7.48 0.00
N LYS A 157 -14.70 8.35 0.08
CA LYS A 157 -13.41 8.03 0.70
C LYS A 157 -13.62 7.43 2.09
N ILE A 158 -13.04 6.26 2.33
CA ILE A 158 -13.00 5.64 3.65
C ILE A 158 -12.01 6.39 4.54
N THR A 159 -12.44 6.66 5.77
CA THR A 159 -11.65 7.31 6.82
C THR A 159 -10.78 6.33 7.62
N ILE A 160 -11.11 5.04 7.57
CA ILE A 160 -10.37 3.97 8.22
C ILE A 160 -9.03 3.78 7.52
N ASP A 161 -7.99 3.58 8.32
CA ASP A 161 -6.67 3.20 7.82
C ASP A 161 -6.73 1.78 7.24
N LEU A 162 -6.61 1.69 5.92
CA LEU A 162 -6.63 0.41 5.20
C LEU A 162 -5.46 -0.51 5.59
N GLY A 163 -4.38 0.04 6.16
CA GLY A 163 -3.25 -0.74 6.68
C GLY A 163 -3.52 -1.43 8.02
N LYS A 164 -4.58 -1.04 8.74
CA LYS A 164 -4.97 -1.59 10.04
C LYS A 164 -6.14 -2.58 9.96
N LEU A 165 -6.49 -3.02 8.76
CA LEU A 165 -7.56 -3.99 8.56
C LEU A 165 -7.17 -5.38 9.03
N LEU A 166 -8.10 -6.07 9.66
CA LEU A 166 -7.95 -7.47 10.02
C LEU A 166 -8.02 -8.36 8.78
N VAL A 167 -7.44 -9.56 8.84
CA VAL A 167 -7.35 -10.49 7.68
C VAL A 167 -8.73 -10.81 7.08
N PHE A 168 -9.76 -10.87 7.92
CA PHE A 168 -11.15 -11.14 7.51
C PHE A 168 -11.92 -9.90 7.06
N GLN A 169 -11.40 -8.69 7.28
CA GLN A 169 -12.04 -7.44 6.91
C GLN A 169 -11.71 -7.07 5.46
N LYS A 170 -12.75 -6.72 4.70
CA LYS A 170 -12.62 -6.27 3.31
C LYS A 170 -13.35 -4.94 3.11
N VAL A 171 -12.79 -4.10 2.26
CA VAL A 171 -13.33 -2.78 1.93
C VAL A 171 -13.33 -2.60 0.42
N ASN A 172 -14.32 -1.90 -0.11
CA ASN A 172 -14.50 -1.72 -1.56
C ASN A 172 -13.58 -0.66 -2.22
N HIS A 173 -12.63 -0.07 -1.50
CA HIS A 173 -11.66 0.89 -2.06
C HIS A 173 -10.24 0.43 -1.83
N PHE A 174 -9.41 0.57 -2.87
CA PHE A 174 -7.98 0.36 -2.80
C PHE A 174 -7.24 1.64 -2.37
N THR A 175 -6.16 1.45 -1.62
CA THR A 175 -5.18 2.50 -1.36
C THR A 175 -4.62 3.02 -2.70
N GLY A 176 -4.49 4.34 -2.84
CA GLY A 176 -3.92 4.93 -4.05
C GLY A 176 -4.78 4.84 -5.32
N ASN A 177 -6.04 4.41 -5.26
CA ASN A 177 -6.96 4.36 -6.42
C ASN A 177 -7.07 5.69 -7.20
N LYS A 178 -6.78 6.82 -6.56
CA LYS A 178 -6.67 8.16 -7.16
C LYS A 178 -5.67 8.23 -8.32
N ASN A 179 -4.64 7.38 -8.31
CA ASN A 179 -3.61 7.33 -9.33
C ASN A 179 -4.14 7.02 -10.73
N VAL A 180 -5.25 6.28 -10.81
CA VAL A 180 -5.91 5.94 -12.08
C VAL A 180 -7.23 6.71 -12.25
N SER A 181 -7.97 6.94 -11.16
CA SER A 181 -9.31 7.54 -11.22
C SER A 181 -9.34 9.05 -11.39
N ARG A 182 -8.27 9.78 -11.00
CA ARG A 182 -8.17 11.24 -11.23
C ARG A 182 -7.42 11.53 -12.52
N LYS A 183 -7.94 12.47 -13.32
CA LYS A 183 -7.41 12.76 -14.67
C LYS A 183 -5.97 13.27 -14.65
N ASP A 184 -5.64 14.16 -13.72
CA ASP A 184 -4.31 14.73 -13.52
C ASP A 184 -3.28 13.66 -13.10
N PHE A 185 -3.68 12.70 -12.27
CA PHE A 185 -2.79 11.63 -11.84
C PHE A 185 -2.62 10.58 -12.94
N LEU A 186 -3.70 10.27 -13.65
CA LEU A 186 -3.68 9.36 -14.78
C LEU A 186 -2.69 9.84 -15.85
N LYS A 187 -2.75 11.12 -16.25
CA LYS A 187 -1.82 11.74 -17.20
C LYS A 187 -0.36 11.54 -16.78
N ARG A 188 -0.02 11.96 -15.55
CA ARG A 188 1.36 11.81 -15.04
C ARG A 188 1.84 10.36 -14.95
N ASN A 189 0.94 9.44 -14.62
CA ASN A 189 1.30 8.03 -14.51
C ASN A 189 1.51 7.38 -15.88
N ILE A 190 0.67 7.72 -16.87
CA ILE A 190 0.85 7.25 -18.25
C ILE A 190 2.14 7.84 -18.84
N GLU A 191 2.40 9.13 -18.68
CA GLU A 191 3.67 9.74 -19.13
C GLU A 191 4.89 9.10 -18.48
N ARG A 192 4.82 8.79 -17.17
CA ARG A 192 5.90 8.07 -16.49
C ARG A 192 6.10 6.70 -17.11
N ALA A 193 5.03 5.97 -17.42
CA ALA A 193 5.09 4.66 -18.05
C ALA A 193 5.66 4.71 -19.47
N GLN A 194 5.27 5.71 -20.27
CA GLN A 194 5.82 5.94 -21.61
C GLN A 194 7.33 6.21 -21.60
N LYS A 195 7.84 6.88 -20.56
CA LYS A 195 9.27 7.19 -20.40
C LYS A 195 10.12 6.01 -19.90
N MET A 196 9.51 4.88 -19.51
CA MET A 196 10.26 3.73 -18.97
C MET A 196 11.06 2.98 -20.04
N SER A 197 10.52 2.83 -21.25
CA SER A 197 11.20 2.17 -22.37
C SER A 197 10.50 2.46 -23.69
N ALA A 198 11.18 2.27 -24.83
CA ALA A 198 10.56 2.42 -26.15
C ALA A 198 9.37 1.46 -26.35
N LYS A 199 9.47 0.22 -25.84
CA LYS A 199 8.37 -0.76 -25.87
C LYS A 199 7.19 -0.33 -24.98
N ALA A 200 7.46 0.26 -23.82
CA ALA A 200 6.41 0.80 -22.97
C ALA A 200 5.75 2.02 -23.63
N ASN A 201 6.52 2.87 -24.31
CA ASN A 201 6.00 4.01 -25.05
C ASN A 201 4.95 3.58 -26.08
N THR A 202 5.25 2.58 -26.92
CA THR A 202 4.30 2.11 -27.94
C THR A 202 3.01 1.55 -27.35
N ILE A 203 3.08 0.87 -26.18
CA ILE A 203 1.91 0.32 -25.48
C ILE A 203 1.09 1.41 -24.78
N PHE A 204 1.77 2.39 -24.17
CA PHE A 204 1.13 3.44 -23.37
C PHE A 204 0.83 4.72 -24.16
N ASN A 205 1.06 4.75 -25.48
CA ASN A 205 0.65 5.83 -26.36
C ASN A 205 -0.86 5.79 -26.69
N ILE A 206 -1.68 5.82 -25.64
CA ILE A 206 -3.15 5.70 -25.71
C ILE A 206 -3.87 6.98 -25.29
N MET A 207 -3.13 7.96 -24.79
CA MET A 207 -3.68 9.21 -24.28
C MET A 207 -3.54 10.30 -25.34
N PRO A 208 -4.60 11.08 -25.65
CA PRO A 208 -4.46 12.25 -26.51
C PRO A 208 -3.54 13.28 -25.85
N MET A 209 -2.99 14.21 -26.64
CA MET A 209 -2.19 15.31 -26.10
C MET A 209 -2.97 16.03 -24.98
N THR A 210 -2.40 16.04 -23.77
CA THR A 210 -3.09 16.49 -22.56
C THR A 210 -2.13 17.28 -21.70
N PHE A 211 -2.58 18.43 -21.20
CA PHE A 211 -1.82 19.30 -20.30
C PHE A 211 -2.48 19.44 -18.92
N ILE A 212 -1.66 19.51 -17.87
CA ILE A 212 -2.11 19.77 -16.49
C ILE A 212 -1.92 21.25 -16.16
N LEU A 213 -3.02 21.98 -16.17
CA LEU A 213 -3.04 23.40 -15.81
C LEU A 213 -3.12 23.60 -14.28
N PRO A 214 -2.51 24.66 -13.72
CA PRO A 214 -1.75 25.72 -14.41
C PRO A 214 -0.28 25.36 -14.69
N LYS A 215 0.20 24.21 -14.20
CA LYS A 215 1.63 23.86 -14.22
C LYS A 215 2.22 23.77 -15.63
N GLU A 216 1.45 23.28 -16.59
CA GLU A 216 1.88 23.05 -17.98
C GLU A 216 1.25 24.08 -18.93
N TYR A 217 0.92 25.27 -18.43
CA TYR A 217 0.25 26.31 -19.22
C TYR A 217 1.10 26.82 -20.39
N VAL A 218 2.41 27.02 -20.18
CA VAL A 218 3.32 27.49 -21.25
C VAL A 218 3.39 26.48 -22.39
N GLY A 219 3.61 25.20 -22.08
CA GLY A 219 3.63 24.14 -23.09
C GLY A 219 2.29 23.97 -23.81
N PHE A 220 1.16 24.20 -23.12
CA PHE A 220 -0.14 24.25 -23.77
C PHE A 220 -0.23 25.40 -24.78
N LEU A 221 0.19 26.62 -24.42
CA LEU A 221 0.15 27.77 -25.34
C LEU A 221 1.03 27.57 -26.58
N GLU A 222 2.23 27.01 -26.40
CA GLU A 222 3.13 26.71 -27.51
C GLU A 222 2.48 25.76 -28.53
N ASN A 223 1.92 24.64 -28.05
CA ASN A 223 1.23 23.68 -28.91
C ASN A 223 -0.06 24.29 -29.50
N PHE A 224 -0.81 25.06 -28.72
CA PHE A 224 -2.04 25.69 -29.19
C PHE A 224 -1.77 26.60 -30.39
N SER A 225 -0.73 27.44 -30.33
CA SER A 225 -0.32 28.32 -31.43
C SER A 225 0.16 27.52 -32.65
N GLU A 226 0.94 26.46 -32.45
CA GLU A 226 1.40 25.59 -33.56
C GLU A 226 0.23 24.90 -34.28
N PHE A 227 -0.75 24.41 -33.54
CA PHE A 227 -1.97 23.82 -34.12
C PHE A 227 -2.89 24.87 -34.75
N GLU A 228 -2.86 26.12 -34.29
CA GLU A 228 -3.60 27.21 -34.93
C GLU A 228 -3.04 27.54 -36.33
N GLU A 229 -1.71 27.49 -36.50
CA GLU A 229 -1.09 27.70 -37.82
C GLU A 229 -1.38 26.54 -38.80
N THR A 230 -1.42 25.30 -38.30
CA THR A 230 -1.56 24.10 -39.13
C THR A 230 -3.02 23.69 -39.39
N GLU A 231 -3.86 23.69 -38.35
CA GLU A 231 -5.26 23.24 -38.42
C GLU A 231 -6.27 24.41 -38.49
N GLY A 232 -5.83 25.64 -38.22
CA GLY A 232 -6.66 26.84 -38.29
C GLY A 232 -7.92 26.71 -37.43
N LYS A 233 -9.08 26.79 -38.09
CA LYS A 233 -10.40 26.74 -37.43
C LYS A 233 -10.77 25.37 -36.86
N LEU A 234 -10.01 24.31 -37.14
CA LEU A 234 -10.26 22.96 -36.64
C LEU A 234 -9.53 22.64 -35.32
N ASN A 235 -8.82 23.62 -34.75
CA ASN A 235 -8.06 23.49 -33.51
C ASN A 235 -8.97 23.41 -32.25
N TYR A 236 -9.59 22.26 -32.01
CA TYR A 236 -10.53 22.04 -30.90
C TYR A 236 -9.84 21.44 -29.67
N TRP A 237 -10.05 22.07 -28.52
CA TRP A 237 -9.57 21.60 -27.22
C TRP A 237 -10.72 21.37 -26.25
N ILE A 238 -10.51 20.47 -25.29
CA ILE A 238 -11.50 20.17 -24.26
C ILE A 238 -10.88 20.35 -22.87
N MET A 239 -11.41 21.30 -22.11
CA MET A 239 -11.00 21.53 -20.73
C MET A 239 -11.83 20.64 -19.80
N LYS A 240 -11.17 19.87 -18.94
CA LYS A 240 -11.83 19.01 -17.95
C LYS A 240 -11.31 19.27 -16.55
N PRO A 241 -12.18 19.42 -15.53
CA PRO A 241 -11.74 19.52 -14.15
C PRO A 241 -11.13 18.19 -13.68
N ALA A 242 -9.99 18.23 -13.01
CA ALA A 242 -9.21 17.05 -12.63
C ALA A 242 -10.00 16.02 -11.81
N ALA A 243 -10.77 16.49 -10.82
CA ALA A 243 -11.45 15.65 -9.83
C ALA A 243 -12.98 15.55 -10.00
N LYS A 244 -13.58 16.16 -11.03
CA LYS A 244 -15.03 16.10 -11.27
C LYS A 244 -15.41 14.96 -12.23
N SER A 245 -16.66 14.54 -12.16
CA SER A 245 -17.27 13.50 -13.00
C SER A 245 -18.66 13.92 -13.48
N ARG A 246 -19.23 13.11 -14.39
CA ARG A 246 -20.56 13.31 -15.03
C ARG A 246 -20.64 14.52 -15.97
N GLY A 247 -19.57 14.81 -16.70
CA GLY A 247 -19.52 15.95 -17.63
C GLY A 247 -19.53 17.34 -16.99
N ARG A 248 -19.58 17.44 -15.65
CA ARG A 248 -19.70 18.72 -14.96
C ARG A 248 -18.42 19.54 -15.05
N GLY A 249 -18.55 20.78 -15.54
CA GLY A 249 -17.47 21.74 -15.67
C GLY A 249 -16.53 21.47 -16.85
N ILE A 250 -16.97 20.68 -17.82
CA ILE A 250 -16.30 20.61 -19.13
C ILE A 250 -16.54 21.94 -19.86
N GLN A 251 -15.48 22.51 -20.44
CA GLN A 251 -15.49 23.68 -21.29
C GLN A 251 -14.80 23.37 -22.61
#